data_AF-A0A7D4QBY0-F1
#
_entry.id   AF-A0A7D4QBY0-F1
#
_cell.length_a   1.000
_cell.length_b   1.000
_cell.length_c   1.000
_cell.angle_alpha   90.00
_cell.angle_beta   90.00
_cell.angle_gamma   90.00
#
_symmetry.space_group_name_H-M   'P 1'
#
loop_
_entity.id
_entity.type
_entity.pdbx_description
1 polymer ?
#
loop_
_entity_poly.entity_id
_entity_poly.type
_entity_poly.pdbx_seq_one_letter_code
_entity_poly.pdbx_strand_id
1 'polypeptide(L)'
;MDLRVGEVYLRSELHQRFGGNPRAGICPTKSGMVLVFSDPASGAPFGYDIHDEVVSGIYRYTGEGRSSNQQFVRGNKAMLSGDLRLFARVDAKSWIYVGEVALADPPFELCQAPDQRGEEREVIVFHLQALNADFSLL
;
A
#
# COMPACT_ATOMS: atom_id res chain seq x y z
N MET A 1 5.97 -11.35 17.03
CA MET A 1 4.81 -11.48 16.14
C MET A 1 5.37 -11.82 14.79
N ASP A 2 5.01 -13.00 14.31
CA ASP A 2 5.41 -13.51 13.01
C ASP A 2 4.16 -13.44 12.14
N LEU A 3 4.24 -12.74 11.02
CA LEU A 3 3.11 -12.53 10.13
C LEU A 3 2.90 -13.76 9.25
N ARG A 4 1.67 -14.22 9.15
CA ARG A 4 1.28 -15.39 8.35
C ARG A 4 0.21 -15.01 7.34
N VAL A 5 0.41 -15.38 6.09
CA VAL A 5 -0.51 -15.05 4.99
C VAL A 5 -1.90 -15.58 5.34
N GLY A 6 -2.93 -14.73 5.16
CA GLY A 6 -4.31 -15.05 5.49
C GLY A 6 -4.71 -14.85 6.95
N GLU A 7 -3.76 -14.60 7.87
CA GLU A 7 -4.10 -14.25 9.25
C GLU A 7 -4.51 -12.77 9.36
N VAL A 8 -5.45 -12.51 10.28
CA VAL A 8 -6.00 -11.18 10.54
C VAL A 8 -5.35 -10.60 11.80
N TYR A 9 -4.92 -9.34 11.70
CA TYR A 9 -4.26 -8.61 12.77
C TYR A 9 -4.95 -7.28 13.03
N LEU A 10 -4.92 -6.81 14.28
CA LEU A 10 -5.31 -5.44 14.58
C LEU A 10 -4.22 -4.49 14.12
N ARG A 11 -4.60 -3.42 13.43
CA ARG A 11 -3.64 -2.40 12.99
C ARG A 11 -2.86 -1.79 14.16
N SER A 12 -3.52 -1.62 15.30
CA SER A 12 -2.89 -1.14 16.53
C SER A 12 -1.77 -2.05 17.04
N GLU A 13 -1.94 -3.38 16.95
CA GLU A 13 -0.92 -4.35 17.35
C GLU A 13 0.26 -4.36 16.37
N LEU A 14 0.00 -4.26 15.07
CA LEU A 14 1.03 -4.12 14.04
C LEU A 14 1.93 -2.92 14.33
N HIS A 15 1.35 -1.75 14.63
CA HIS A 15 2.13 -0.56 14.96
C HIS A 15 2.79 -0.62 16.35
N GLN A 16 2.17 -1.27 17.34
CA GLN A 16 2.82 -1.51 18.62
C GLN A 16 4.07 -2.38 18.46
N ARG A 17 4.01 -3.37 17.57
CA ARG A 17 5.10 -4.32 17.33
C ARG A 17 6.20 -3.76 16.44
N PHE A 18 5.84 -3.21 15.28
CA PHE A 18 6.77 -2.85 14.22
C PHE A 18 7.02 -1.34 14.14
N GLY A 19 6.19 -0.51 14.77
CA GLY A 19 6.26 0.94 14.67
C GLY A 19 5.63 1.47 13.39
N GLY A 20 6.16 2.57 12.85
CA GLY A 20 5.59 3.30 11.72
C GLY A 20 4.43 4.23 12.12
N ASN A 21 3.94 5.03 11.17
CA ASN A 21 2.88 6.00 11.40
C ASN A 21 1.49 5.35 11.24
N PRO A 22 0.67 5.19 12.30
CA PRO A 22 -0.62 4.52 12.21
C PRO A 22 -1.68 5.23 11.36
N ARG A 23 -1.41 6.46 10.92
CA ARG A 23 -2.33 7.27 10.11
C ARG A 23 -2.03 7.22 8.60
N ALA A 24 -0.91 6.65 8.17
CA ALA A 24 -0.49 6.61 6.77
C ALA A 24 -0.85 5.27 6.11
N GLY A 25 -1.08 5.24 4.79
CA GLY A 25 -1.26 3.96 4.07
C GLY A 25 0.05 3.20 3.91
N ILE A 26 1.16 3.93 3.75
CA ILE A 26 2.51 3.39 3.63
C ILE A 26 3.29 3.77 4.89
N CYS A 27 3.73 2.77 5.65
CA CYS A 27 4.27 2.97 6.98
C CYS A 27 5.69 2.40 7.08
N PRO A 28 6.72 3.20 6.77
CA PRO A 28 8.10 2.82 7.00
C PRO A 28 8.37 2.68 8.50
N THR A 29 9.09 1.63 8.88
CA THR A 29 9.48 1.34 10.27
C THR A 29 10.98 1.58 10.47
N LYS A 30 11.44 1.55 11.73
CA LYS A 30 12.88 1.72 12.03
C LYS A 30 13.74 0.54 11.57
N SER A 31 13.16 -0.64 11.33
CA SER A 31 13.90 -1.84 10.94
C SER A 31 14.08 -2.01 9.44
N GLY A 32 13.58 -1.07 8.61
CA GLY A 32 13.60 -1.19 7.14
C GLY A 32 12.34 -1.84 6.55
N MET A 33 11.49 -2.45 7.37
CA MET A 33 10.18 -2.95 6.96
C MET A 33 9.24 -1.80 6.63
N VAL A 34 8.40 -1.96 5.61
CA VAL A 34 7.35 -1.02 5.22
C VAL A 34 6.01 -1.75 5.27
N LEU A 35 5.13 -1.34 6.18
CA LEU A 35 3.76 -1.85 6.22
C LEU A 35 2.94 -1.09 5.16
N VAL A 36 2.37 -1.80 4.21
CA VAL A 36 1.57 -1.27 3.10
C VAL A 36 0.14 -1.72 3.30
N PHE A 37 -0.77 -0.75 3.43
CA PHE A 37 -2.17 -0.98 3.75
C PHE A 37 -3.03 -0.63 2.53
N SER A 38 -3.65 -1.66 1.92
CA SER A 38 -4.62 -1.53 0.85
C SER A 38 -6.05 -1.43 1.40
N ASP A 39 -6.72 -0.31 1.11
CA ASP A 39 -8.10 -0.03 1.50
C ASP A 39 -8.77 0.81 0.40
N PRO A 40 -9.22 0.16 -0.69
CA PRO A 40 -9.79 0.84 -1.85
C PRO A 40 -10.96 1.75 -1.47
N ALA A 41 -11.82 1.29 -0.54
CA ALA A 41 -12.97 2.08 -0.07
C ALA A 41 -12.56 3.41 0.58
N SER A 42 -11.50 3.41 1.40
CA SER A 42 -10.99 4.65 2.00
C SER A 42 -10.16 5.51 1.02
N GLY A 43 -9.60 4.89 -0.01
CA GLY A 43 -8.79 5.51 -1.05
C GLY A 43 -9.61 6.15 -2.17
N ALA A 44 -10.82 5.67 -2.43
CA ALA A 44 -11.69 6.12 -3.51
C ALA A 44 -11.95 7.64 -3.54
N PRO A 45 -12.18 8.32 -2.39
CA PRO A 45 -12.29 9.79 -2.38
C PRO A 45 -11.03 10.54 -2.82
N PHE A 46 -9.89 9.87 -3.03
CA PHE A 46 -8.62 10.44 -3.47
C PHE A 46 -8.16 9.93 -4.84
N GLY A 47 -9.04 9.19 -5.54
CA GLY A 47 -8.81 8.62 -6.87
C GLY A 47 -7.86 7.42 -6.88
N TYR A 48 -7.58 6.80 -5.73
CA TYR A 48 -6.62 5.70 -5.64
C TYR A 48 -7.15 4.41 -6.27
N ASP A 49 -8.44 4.14 -6.11
CA ASP A 49 -9.11 2.95 -6.63
C ASP A 49 -9.18 2.88 -8.17
N ILE A 50 -8.88 3.99 -8.86
CA ILE A 50 -8.87 4.06 -10.32
C ILE A 50 -7.78 3.15 -10.92
N HIS A 51 -6.65 3.01 -10.23
CA HIS A 51 -5.51 2.21 -10.70
C HIS A 51 -5.20 1.01 -9.81
N ASP A 52 -5.85 0.89 -8.64
CA ASP A 52 -5.62 -0.21 -7.73
C ASP A 52 -6.33 -1.48 -8.20
N GLU A 53 -5.58 -2.43 -8.77
CA GLU A 53 -6.13 -3.68 -9.29
C GLU A 53 -5.07 -4.78 -9.39
N VAL A 54 -5.51 -6.03 -9.41
CA VAL A 54 -4.63 -7.18 -9.71
C VAL A 54 -4.77 -7.53 -11.18
N VAL A 55 -3.69 -7.35 -11.94
CA VAL A 55 -3.64 -7.67 -13.37
C VAL A 55 -2.44 -8.57 -13.64
N SER A 56 -2.69 -9.74 -14.22
CA SER A 56 -1.63 -10.68 -14.62
C SER A 56 -0.65 -11.05 -13.49
N GLY A 57 -1.14 -11.16 -12.26
CA GLY A 57 -0.32 -11.50 -11.09
C GLY A 57 0.49 -10.34 -10.50
N ILE A 58 0.28 -9.11 -10.99
CA ILE A 58 0.82 -7.88 -10.41
C ILE A 58 -0.32 -7.13 -9.73
N TYR A 59 -0.11 -6.71 -8.49
CA TYR A 59 -1.00 -5.77 -7.82
C TYR A 59 -0.51 -4.34 -8.08
N ARG A 60 -1.31 -3.56 -8.81
CA ARG A 60 -1.12 -2.13 -8.99
C ARG A 60 -1.61 -1.42 -7.72
N TYR A 61 -0.77 -0.57 -7.14
CA TYR A 61 -1.04 0.10 -5.86
C TYR A 61 -0.65 1.57 -5.92
N THR A 62 -1.62 2.45 -5.70
CA THR A 62 -1.44 3.90 -5.76
C THR A 62 -0.72 4.41 -4.51
N GLY A 63 0.29 5.26 -4.72
CA GLY A 63 1.11 5.86 -3.67
C GLY A 63 0.35 6.80 -2.73
N GLU A 64 1.03 7.25 -1.68
CA GLU A 64 0.48 8.21 -0.73
C GLU A 64 0.54 9.67 -1.24
N GLY A 65 -0.43 10.47 -0.79
CA GLY A 65 -0.57 11.89 -1.10
C GLY A 65 -1.98 12.15 -1.59
N ARG A 66 -2.72 13.06 -0.93
CA ARG A 66 -4.19 13.23 -1.09
C ARG A 66 -4.58 14.41 -1.99
N SER A 67 -3.62 15.26 -2.32
CA SER A 67 -3.80 16.49 -3.10
C SER A 67 -2.51 16.78 -3.84
N SER A 68 -2.61 17.36 -5.04
CA SER A 68 -1.47 17.65 -5.94
C SER A 68 -0.65 16.42 -6.35
N ASN A 69 0.27 16.61 -7.29
CA ASN A 69 1.13 15.55 -7.80
C ASN A 69 1.87 14.83 -6.67
N GLN A 70 1.81 13.50 -6.69
CA GLN A 70 2.56 12.67 -5.77
C GLN A 70 4.05 12.78 -6.04
N GLN A 71 4.85 12.58 -5.00
CA GLN A 71 6.31 12.67 -5.07
C GLN A 71 6.93 11.49 -4.34
N PHE A 72 8.16 11.13 -4.72
CA PHE A 72 8.99 10.13 -4.03
C PHE A 72 9.57 10.68 -2.73
N VAL A 73 8.68 10.97 -1.78
CA VAL A 73 9.00 11.40 -0.42
C VAL A 73 8.32 10.47 0.59
N ARG A 74 8.84 10.44 1.82
CA ARG A 74 8.24 9.69 2.94
C ARG A 74 7.90 8.24 2.57
N GLY A 75 6.62 7.83 2.64
CA GLY A 75 6.16 6.48 2.34
C GLY A 75 6.48 6.07 0.90
N ASN A 76 6.18 6.92 -0.07
CA ASN A 76 6.48 6.64 -1.48
C ASN A 76 7.97 6.42 -1.72
N LYS A 77 8.84 7.17 -1.02
CA LYS A 77 10.29 6.95 -1.11
C LYS A 77 10.70 5.60 -0.52
N ALA A 78 10.08 5.18 0.58
CA ALA A 78 10.39 3.93 1.25
C ALA A 78 9.98 2.69 0.45
N MET A 79 8.97 2.81 -0.42
CA MET A 79 8.58 1.72 -1.33
C MET A 79 9.75 1.26 -2.22
N LEU A 80 10.68 2.16 -2.56
CA LEU A 80 11.78 1.89 -3.49
C LEU A 80 12.89 0.98 -2.93
N SER A 81 12.98 0.83 -1.61
CA SER A 81 14.08 0.08 -0.99
C SER A 81 13.71 -0.65 0.31
N GLY A 82 12.44 -0.67 0.68
CA GLY A 82 11.98 -1.28 1.93
C GLY A 82 11.54 -2.72 1.77
N ASP A 83 11.52 -3.46 2.89
CA ASP A 83 10.96 -4.81 2.95
C ASP A 83 9.44 -4.70 3.06
N LEU A 84 8.73 -4.88 1.94
CA LEU A 84 7.31 -4.56 1.84
C LEU A 84 6.44 -5.68 2.44
N ARG A 85 5.47 -5.28 3.25
CA ARG A 85 4.48 -6.17 3.89
C ARG A 85 3.09 -5.65 3.57
N LEU A 86 2.38 -6.37 2.71
CA LEU A 86 1.07 -5.96 2.20
C LEU A 86 -0.05 -6.49 3.09
N PHE A 87 -1.01 -5.63 3.39
CA PHE A 87 -2.20 -5.93 4.16
C PHE A 87 -3.43 -5.40 3.43
N ALA A 88 -4.53 -6.14 3.50
CA ALA A 88 -5.83 -5.72 2.96
C ALA A 88 -6.82 -5.45 4.09
N ARG A 89 -7.70 -4.48 3.87
CA ARG A 89 -8.72 -4.09 4.84
C ARG A 89 -9.76 -5.21 5.01
N VAL A 90 -9.98 -5.64 6.26
CA VAL A 90 -11.11 -6.54 6.61
C VAL A 90 -12.25 -5.72 7.21
N ASP A 91 -11.93 -4.89 8.22
CA ASP A 91 -12.88 -4.00 8.88
C ASP A 91 -12.18 -2.75 9.43
N ALA A 92 -12.91 -1.90 10.16
CA ALA A 92 -12.40 -0.66 10.73
C ALA A 92 -11.06 -0.77 11.48
N LYS A 93 -10.77 -1.90 12.12
CA LYS A 93 -9.58 -2.14 12.95
C LYS A 93 -8.71 -3.30 12.47
N SER A 94 -9.31 -4.26 11.77
CA SER A 94 -8.68 -5.53 11.41
C SER A 94 -8.20 -5.54 9.96
N TRP A 95 -7.04 -6.16 9.75
CA TRP A 95 -6.35 -6.23 8.47
C TRP A 95 -5.82 -7.63 8.26
N ILE A 96 -6.06 -8.19 7.08
CA ILE A 96 -5.53 -9.49 6.70
C ILE A 96 -4.14 -9.29 6.10
N TYR A 97 -3.17 -10.09 6.53
CA TYR A 97 -1.84 -10.06 5.94
C TYR A 97 -1.87 -10.80 4.59
N VAL A 98 -1.69 -10.03 3.52
CA VAL A 98 -1.69 -10.52 2.13
C VAL A 98 -0.37 -11.22 1.85
N GLY A 99 0.74 -10.64 2.34
CA GLY A 99 2.05 -11.28 2.27
C GLY A 99 3.22 -10.33 2.01
N GLU A 100 4.35 -10.95 1.69
CA GLU A 100 5.57 -10.26 1.29
C GLU A 100 5.58 -10.01 -0.22
N VAL A 101 5.85 -8.77 -0.60
CA VAL A 101 5.85 -8.31 -1.98
C VAL A 101 7.13 -7.54 -2.29
N ALA A 102 7.44 -7.41 -3.57
CA ALA A 102 8.52 -6.57 -4.08
C ALA A 102 8.01 -5.71 -5.23
N LEU A 103 8.77 -4.67 -5.57
CA LEU A 103 8.52 -3.94 -6.82
C LEU A 103 8.82 -4.86 -8.02
N ALA A 104 7.97 -4.81 -9.03
CA ALA A 104 8.16 -5.50 -10.31
C ALA A 104 9.13 -4.73 -11.22
N ASP A 105 9.28 -5.19 -12.46
CA ASP A 105 9.94 -4.45 -13.53
C ASP A 105 8.95 -4.19 -14.68
N PRO A 106 8.56 -2.93 -14.96
CA PRO A 106 8.98 -1.70 -14.27
C PRO A 106 8.39 -1.59 -12.85
N PRO A 107 9.07 -0.89 -11.92
CA PRO A 107 8.67 -0.82 -10.50
C PRO A 107 7.42 0.03 -10.25
N PHE A 108 7.17 1.01 -11.11
CA PHE A 108 6.02 1.89 -11.04
C PHE A 108 5.77 2.53 -12.40
N GLU A 109 4.60 3.14 -12.52
CA GLU A 109 4.26 4.08 -13.58
C GLU A 109 3.67 5.37 -12.97
N LEU A 110 3.64 6.44 -13.77
CA LEU A 110 2.97 7.69 -13.42
C LEU A 110 1.64 7.74 -14.17
N CYS A 111 0.55 7.89 -13.43
CA CYS A 111 -0.80 7.94 -13.99
C CYS A 111 -1.52 9.22 -13.57
N GLN A 112 -2.62 9.55 -14.26
CA GLN A 112 -3.51 10.63 -13.84
C GLN A 112 -4.65 10.07 -12.98
N ALA A 113 -5.00 10.79 -11.92
CA ALA A 113 -6.18 10.53 -11.13
C ALA A 113 -6.69 11.84 -10.49
N PRO A 114 -8.01 12.02 -10.30
CA PRO A 114 -8.56 13.13 -9.55
C PRO A 114 -8.17 13.05 -8.08
N ASP A 115 -7.96 14.21 -7.46
CA ASP A 115 -7.90 14.33 -6.01
C ASP A 115 -9.30 14.45 -5.37
N GLN A 116 -9.36 14.69 -4.06
CA GLN A 116 -10.62 14.84 -3.31
C GLN A 116 -11.51 16.02 -3.74
N ARG A 117 -10.99 16.95 -4.54
CA ARG A 117 -11.73 18.08 -5.12
C ARG A 117 -12.11 17.83 -6.59
N GLY A 118 -11.73 16.69 -7.15
CA GLY A 118 -11.90 16.36 -8.57
C GLY A 118 -10.83 16.98 -9.47
N GLU A 119 -9.77 17.55 -8.89
CA GLU A 119 -8.68 18.14 -9.68
C GLU A 119 -7.71 17.03 -10.11
N GLU A 120 -7.43 16.97 -11.41
CA GLU A 120 -6.49 16.00 -11.95
C GLU A 120 -5.07 16.24 -11.44
N ARG A 121 -4.37 15.14 -11.18
CA ARG A 121 -3.00 15.16 -10.70
C ARG A 121 -2.28 13.87 -11.09
N GLU A 122 -0.95 13.97 -11.09
CA GLU A 122 -0.10 12.81 -11.26
C GLU A 122 -0.02 11.99 -9.96
N VAL A 123 -0.27 10.69 -10.07
CA VAL A 123 -0.12 9.70 -9.00
C VAL A 123 0.92 8.66 -9.39
N ILE A 124 1.59 8.10 -8.39
CA ILE A 124 2.56 7.02 -8.57
C ILE A 124 1.80 5.71 -8.40
N VAL A 125 1.78 4.86 -9.41
CA VAL A 125 1.19 3.51 -9.34
C VAL A 125 2.32 2.51 -9.24
N PHE A 126 2.52 1.93 -8.06
CA PHE A 126 3.53 0.91 -7.82
C PHE A 126 3.07 -0.44 -8.35
N HIS A 127 3.97 -1.18 -8.98
CA HIS A 127 3.74 -2.55 -9.42
C HIS A 127 4.28 -3.52 -8.38
N LEU A 128 3.39 -4.19 -7.65
CA LEU A 128 3.74 -5.13 -6.61
C LEU A 128 3.64 -6.56 -7.13
N GLN A 129 4.76 -7.27 -7.15
CA GLN A 129 4.81 -8.70 -7.42
C GLN A 129 4.91 -9.50 -6.11
N ALA A 130 4.31 -10.68 -6.09
CA ALA A 130 4.34 -11.56 -4.93
C ALA A 130 5.73 -12.21 -4.77
N LEU A 131 6.28 -12.16 -3.55
CA LEU A 131 7.40 -13.01 -3.14
C LEU A 131 6.89 -14.21 -2.33
N ASN A 132 6.00 -13.91 -1.38
CA ASN A 132 5.25 -14.88 -0.58
C ASN A 132 3.93 -14.22 -0.17
N ALA A 133 3.03 -14.05 -1.14
CA ALA A 133 1.76 -13.35 -0.97
C ALA A 133 0.64 -14.02 -1.76
N ASP A 134 -0.59 -13.85 -1.27
CA ASP A 134 -1.82 -14.32 -1.91
C ASP A 134 -2.71 -13.12 -2.26
N PHE A 135 -2.64 -12.68 -3.52
CA PHE A 135 -3.42 -11.55 -4.02
C PHE A 135 -4.92 -11.82 -4.13
N SER A 136 -5.40 -13.05 -3.90
CA SER A 136 -6.85 -13.31 -3.77
C SER A 136 -7.46 -12.74 -2.49
N LEU A 137 -6.61 -12.25 -1.56
CA LEU A 137 -7.00 -11.63 -0.30
C LEU A 137 -7.20 -10.11 -0.38
N LEU A 138 -7.02 -9.49 -1.56
CA LEU A 138 -7.16 -8.06 -1.81
C LEU A 138 -8.62 -7.64 -2.06
#